data_AF-A0A168MT23-F1
#
_entry.id   AF-A0A168MT23-F1
#
_cell.length_a   1.000
_cell.length_b   1.000
_cell.length_c   1.000
_cell.angle_alpha   90.00
_cell.angle_beta   90.00
_cell.angle_gamma   90.00
#
_symmetry.space_group_name_H-M   'P 1'
#
loop_
_entity.id
_entity.type
_entity.pdbx_description
1 polymer ?
#
loop_
_entity_poly.entity_id
_entity_poly.type
_entity_poly.pdbx_seq_one_letter_code
_entity_poly.pdbx_strand_id
1 'polypeptide(L)'
;MASTHQQAPQSQEEETSSAINNSHVSFNTTIRLQPPTNANTEQRLKQIDELKYFLGTATNDWEPNRQVHSFGLPTGESISCVFWNDLFHVTGTDIVRCLLYRFHLFGRPVTNLKKFEEGIFSDLRNLKPGMDASLEEPKSEFLEMLYKNNCIRTQKKQKVFFWFSVPHDRLFLDALERDLKREKMELEPTSFAIAEPAMSLSLDTTLELFDQLRKSMSLSAVAVAHAMDDEFHQQQQLLESNPPSPTTTASSIHAVNASSSIPTTTTSTTSSSSTTPLTTAATAAGN
;
A
#
# COMPACT_ATOMS: atom_id res chain seq x y z
N MET A 1 -53.09 -4.93 76.60
CA MET A 1 -53.76 -3.71 76.07
C MET A 1 -52.67 -2.79 75.52
N ALA A 2 -52.96 -2.06 74.44
CA ALA A 2 -51.91 -1.51 73.55
C ALA A 2 -51.12 -0.35 74.17
N SER A 3 -49.85 -0.22 73.75
CA SER A 3 -49.00 0.93 74.05
C SER A 3 -48.78 1.78 72.80
N THR A 4 -48.82 3.10 73.00
CA THR A 4 -48.62 4.15 72.00
C THR A 4 -47.19 4.19 71.46
N HIS A 5 -47.02 4.35 70.15
CA HIS A 5 -46.07 5.30 69.55
C HIS A 5 -46.46 5.59 68.09
N GLN A 6 -46.60 6.88 67.74
CA GLN A 6 -46.82 7.35 66.37
C GLN A 6 -45.49 7.71 65.70
N GLN A 7 -45.51 7.76 64.36
CA GLN A 7 -44.35 7.52 63.51
C GLN A 7 -43.98 8.76 62.67
N ALA A 8 -42.68 9.01 62.52
CA ALA A 8 -42.05 9.97 61.60
C ALA A 8 -40.57 9.59 61.45
N PRO A 9 -39.79 10.15 60.50
CA PRO A 9 -40.15 10.88 59.27
C PRO A 9 -39.51 10.26 58.01
N GLN A 10 -39.77 10.82 56.81
CA GLN A 10 -38.75 11.25 55.82
C GLN A 10 -39.39 11.72 54.51
N SER A 11 -38.74 12.66 53.82
CA SER A 11 -39.20 13.29 52.57
C SER A 11 -38.00 13.83 51.81
N GLN A 12 -38.16 14.07 50.50
CA GLN A 12 -37.19 14.63 49.53
C GLN A 12 -36.19 13.63 48.90
N GLU A 13 -36.64 12.96 47.83
CA GLU A 13 -35.83 12.76 46.62
C GLU A 13 -36.75 13.04 45.42
N GLU A 14 -36.44 14.08 44.64
CA GLU A 14 -37.17 14.46 43.42
C GLU A 14 -36.16 14.92 42.37
N GLU A 15 -35.56 13.95 41.66
CA GLU A 15 -34.60 14.22 40.59
C GLU A 15 -35.35 14.22 39.24
N THR A 16 -35.56 15.41 38.68
CA THR A 16 -36.27 15.58 37.40
C THR A 16 -35.29 15.59 36.23
N SER A 17 -35.35 14.54 35.40
CA SER A 17 -34.39 14.28 34.33
C SER A 17 -34.35 15.40 33.26
N SER A 18 -33.21 16.09 33.19
CA SER A 18 -32.92 17.05 32.12
C SER A 18 -32.62 16.36 30.79
N ALA A 19 -33.24 16.82 29.70
CA ALA A 19 -33.03 16.30 28.35
C ALA A 19 -31.64 16.65 27.81
N ILE A 20 -30.88 15.64 27.36
CA ILE A 20 -29.77 15.82 26.41
C ILE A 20 -29.90 14.75 25.31
N ASN A 21 -30.31 15.18 24.12
CA ASN A 21 -30.23 14.35 22.92
C ASN A 21 -28.75 14.18 22.53
N ASN A 22 -28.16 13.04 22.89
CA ASN A 22 -26.89 12.62 22.33
C ASN A 22 -27.14 11.54 21.28
N SER A 23 -26.99 11.88 20.01
CA SER A 23 -27.08 10.94 18.90
C SER A 23 -26.01 9.86 19.06
N HIS A 24 -26.44 8.64 19.36
CA HIS A 24 -25.58 7.48 19.58
C HIS A 24 -24.93 7.02 18.27
N VAL A 25 -23.85 7.70 17.88
CA VAL A 25 -22.93 7.21 16.85
C VAL A 25 -22.24 5.98 17.41
N SER A 26 -22.69 4.79 16.98
CA SER A 26 -22.10 3.51 17.36
C SER A 26 -20.68 3.41 16.82
N PHE A 27 -19.69 3.84 17.62
CA PHE A 27 -18.29 3.62 17.33
C PHE A 27 -18.01 2.12 17.21
N ASN A 28 -17.37 1.70 16.12
CA ASN A 28 -16.95 0.31 15.99
C ASN A 28 -15.90 -0.03 17.06
N THR A 29 -16.25 -0.94 17.96
CA THR A 29 -15.37 -1.53 19.01
C THR A 29 -14.12 -2.23 18.44
N THR A 30 -13.99 -2.34 17.11
CA THR A 30 -12.91 -3.03 16.39
C THR A 30 -11.55 -2.35 16.56
N ILE A 31 -11.48 -1.04 16.81
CA ILE A 31 -10.23 -0.31 16.97
C ILE A 31 -10.13 0.21 18.42
N ARG A 32 -9.21 -0.37 19.20
CA ARG A 32 -8.91 -0.06 20.62
C ARG A 32 -8.18 1.29 20.82
N LEU A 33 -8.44 2.28 19.97
CA LEU A 33 -7.83 3.61 20.06
C LEU A 33 -8.78 4.59 20.77
N GLN A 34 -8.21 5.54 21.48
CA GLN A 34 -8.97 6.69 22.01
C GLN A 34 -9.67 7.42 20.84
N PRO A 35 -10.95 7.81 20.98
CA PRO A 35 -11.65 8.59 19.96
C PRO A 35 -10.87 9.86 19.57
N PRO A 36 -10.79 10.19 18.27
CA PRO A 36 -10.29 11.47 17.81
C PRO A 36 -11.15 12.61 18.37
N THR A 37 -10.51 13.62 18.94
CA THR A 37 -11.16 14.84 19.45
C THR A 37 -10.30 16.04 19.09
N ASN A 38 -10.88 17.25 19.13
CA ASN A 38 -10.11 18.47 18.87
C ASN A 38 -9.02 18.69 19.94
N ALA A 39 -9.21 18.19 21.17
CA ALA A 39 -8.23 18.29 22.26
C ALA A 39 -6.98 17.41 22.06
N ASN A 40 -7.08 16.27 21.35
CA ASN A 40 -5.94 15.40 21.06
C ASN A 40 -5.34 15.57 19.65
N THR A 41 -5.69 16.67 18.96
CA THR A 41 -5.24 16.93 17.57
C THR A 41 -3.72 16.99 17.43
N GLU A 42 -3.02 17.74 18.28
CA GLU A 42 -1.55 17.88 18.22
C GLU A 42 -0.86 16.52 18.38
N GLN A 43 -1.27 15.73 19.37
CA GLN A 43 -0.78 14.37 19.58
C GLN A 43 -1.04 13.48 18.35
N ARG A 44 -2.25 13.54 17.78
CA ARG A 44 -2.59 12.75 16.58
C ARG A 44 -1.76 13.15 15.36
N LEU A 45 -1.51 14.45 15.16
CA LEU A 45 -0.67 14.95 14.07
C LEU A 45 0.78 14.46 14.24
N LYS A 46 1.34 14.54 15.46
CA LYS A 46 2.66 13.97 15.76
C LYS A 46 2.74 12.48 15.42
N GLN A 47 1.70 11.70 15.75
CA GLN A 47 1.63 10.27 15.41
C GLN A 47 1.52 10.02 13.90
N ILE A 48 0.93 10.93 13.11
CA ILE A 48 0.95 10.86 11.64
C ILE A 48 2.37 11.07 11.13
N ASP A 49 3.11 12.01 11.69
CA ASP A 49 4.48 12.30 11.25
C ASP A 49 5.48 11.22 11.70
N GLU A 50 5.29 10.62 12.88
CA GLU A 50 6.00 9.40 13.33
C GLU A 50 5.74 8.22 12.36
N LEU A 51 4.50 8.02 11.94
CA LEU A 51 4.13 7.00 10.95
C LEU A 51 4.78 7.28 9.58
N LYS A 52 4.73 8.52 9.08
CA LYS A 52 5.37 8.90 7.80
C LYS A 52 6.88 8.74 7.86
N TYR A 53 7.50 9.14 8.97
CA TYR A 53 8.94 9.00 9.19
C TYR A 53 9.34 7.52 9.11
N PHE A 54 8.61 6.64 9.80
CA PHE A 54 8.80 5.20 9.67
C PHE A 54 8.63 4.72 8.21
N LEU A 55 7.55 5.11 7.52
CA LEU A 55 7.33 4.68 6.12
C LEU A 55 8.48 5.10 5.19
N GLY A 56 9.04 6.30 5.38
CA GLY A 56 10.15 6.83 4.60
C GLY A 56 11.56 6.33 5.01
N THR A 57 11.71 5.73 6.19
CA THR A 57 13.04 5.34 6.73
C THR A 57 13.15 3.90 7.22
N ALA A 58 12.09 3.08 7.15
CA ALA A 58 12.08 1.72 7.69
C ALA A 58 13.16 0.80 7.08
N THR A 59 13.59 1.09 5.86
CA THR A 59 14.61 0.37 5.09
C THR A 59 16.03 0.84 5.37
N ASN A 60 16.20 1.95 6.10
CA ASN A 60 17.50 2.53 6.41
C ASN A 60 18.17 1.75 7.55
N ASP A 61 19.50 1.77 7.58
CA ASP A 61 20.34 1.20 8.66
C ASP A 61 19.95 -0.25 9.02
N TRP A 62 19.69 -1.07 8.00
CA TRP A 62 19.15 -2.41 8.18
C TRP A 62 20.18 -3.40 8.73
N GLU A 63 19.88 -4.00 9.88
CA GLU A 63 20.73 -5.02 10.49
C GLU A 63 20.67 -6.36 9.72
N PRO A 64 21.81 -7.01 9.40
CA PRO A 64 21.83 -8.26 8.62
C PRO A 64 21.04 -9.43 9.23
N ASN A 65 20.87 -9.45 10.56
CA ASN A 65 20.13 -10.50 11.27
C ASN A 65 18.63 -10.21 11.42
N ARG A 66 18.17 -9.03 10.97
CA ARG A 66 16.78 -8.59 11.10
C ARG A 66 16.00 -8.97 9.84
N GLN A 67 14.94 -9.78 9.99
CA GLN A 67 14.01 -10.05 8.88
C GLN A 67 12.84 -9.07 8.86
N VAL A 68 12.48 -8.48 10.00
CA VAL A 68 11.28 -7.65 10.15
C VAL A 68 11.57 -6.39 10.98
N HIS A 69 11.13 -5.24 10.46
CA HIS A 69 11.11 -3.95 11.14
C HIS A 69 9.66 -3.49 11.29
N SER A 70 9.14 -3.57 12.50
CA SER A 70 7.74 -3.28 12.80
C SER A 70 7.56 -1.94 13.53
N PHE A 71 6.63 -1.13 13.07
CA PHE A 71 6.07 0.01 13.79
C PHE A 71 4.86 -0.45 14.61
N GLY A 72 4.92 -0.29 15.93
CA GLY A 72 3.85 -0.72 16.84
C GLY A 72 2.64 0.22 16.80
N LEU A 73 1.44 -0.35 16.66
CA LEU A 73 0.19 0.39 16.77
C LEU A 73 -0.38 0.29 18.19
N PRO A 74 -1.05 1.34 18.73
CA PRO A 74 -1.65 1.27 20.07
C PRO A 74 -2.82 0.27 20.17
N THR A 75 -3.25 -0.34 19.06
CA THR A 75 -4.19 -1.47 19.03
C THR A 75 -3.57 -2.81 19.42
N GLY A 76 -2.23 -2.90 19.51
CA GLY A 76 -1.49 -4.15 19.68
C GLY A 76 -1.15 -4.87 18.37
N GLU A 77 -1.61 -4.36 17.22
CA GLU A 77 -1.09 -4.75 15.90
C GLU A 77 0.20 -3.97 15.57
N SER A 78 0.84 -4.28 14.44
CA SER A 78 1.97 -3.51 13.92
C SER A 78 1.93 -3.40 12.39
N ILE A 79 2.71 -2.46 11.84
CA ILE A 79 2.96 -2.30 10.41
C ILE A 79 4.41 -2.73 10.17
N SER A 80 4.65 -3.73 9.33
CA SER A 80 5.96 -4.35 9.18
C SER A 80 6.58 -4.10 7.81
N CYS A 81 7.78 -3.52 7.81
CA CYS A 81 8.74 -3.62 6.71
C CYS A 81 9.46 -4.96 6.84
N VAL A 82 9.52 -5.72 5.75
CA VAL A 82 10.06 -7.09 5.75
C VAL A 82 11.16 -7.21 4.71
N PHE A 83 12.34 -7.66 5.11
CA PHE A 83 13.46 -7.91 4.22
C PHE A 83 13.49 -9.39 3.83
N TRP A 84 13.42 -9.66 2.52
CA TRP A 84 13.38 -11.01 1.97
C TRP A 84 13.89 -11.02 0.53
N ASN A 85 14.75 -11.98 0.16
CA ASN A 85 15.36 -12.08 -1.17
C ASN A 85 15.94 -10.73 -1.68
N ASP A 86 16.75 -10.08 -0.83
CA ASP A 86 17.40 -8.79 -1.09
C ASP A 86 16.45 -7.61 -1.41
N LEU A 87 15.15 -7.76 -1.12
CA LEU A 87 14.12 -6.76 -1.37
C LEU A 87 13.29 -6.47 -0.10
N PHE A 88 12.87 -5.21 0.02
CA PHE A 88 11.97 -4.77 1.06
C PHE A 88 10.51 -4.91 0.63
N HIS A 89 9.68 -5.41 1.55
CA HIS A 89 8.31 -5.82 1.30
C HIS A 89 7.35 -5.27 2.36
N VAL A 90 6.10 -5.06 1.95
CA VAL A 90 4.94 -4.75 2.81
C VAL A 90 3.74 -5.59 2.39
N THR A 91 2.94 -6.06 3.36
CA THR A 91 1.76 -6.88 3.08
C THR A 91 0.54 -6.01 2.82
N GLY A 92 -0.43 -6.52 2.05
CA GLY A 92 -1.72 -5.83 1.88
C GLY A 92 -2.45 -5.59 3.20
N THR A 93 -2.24 -6.45 4.21
CA THR A 93 -2.77 -6.26 5.57
C THR A 93 -2.13 -5.04 6.25
N ASP A 94 -0.82 -4.86 6.12
CA ASP A 94 -0.10 -3.75 6.76
C ASP A 94 -0.34 -2.41 6.06
N ILE A 95 -0.55 -2.41 4.74
CA ILE A 95 -1.05 -1.23 4.00
C ILE A 95 -2.43 -0.80 4.53
N VAL A 96 -3.35 -1.75 4.71
CA VAL A 96 -4.68 -1.47 5.29
C VAL A 96 -4.56 -0.93 6.72
N ARG A 97 -3.75 -1.57 7.59
CA ARG A 97 -3.50 -1.11 8.97
C ARG A 97 -2.95 0.32 9.00
N CYS A 98 -1.98 0.62 8.15
CA CYS A 98 -1.40 1.95 7.97
C CYS A 98 -2.47 3.01 7.63
N LEU A 99 -3.32 2.72 6.65
CA LEU A 99 -4.35 3.66 6.21
C LEU A 99 -5.47 3.81 7.25
N LEU A 100 -5.93 2.73 7.88
CA LEU A 100 -6.90 2.78 8.98
C LEU A 100 -6.39 3.63 10.15
N TYR A 101 -5.14 3.42 10.57
CA TYR A 101 -4.53 4.19 11.64
C TYR A 101 -4.42 5.67 11.25
N ARG A 102 -3.95 5.97 10.04
CA ARG A 102 -3.85 7.34 9.53
C ARG A 102 -5.20 8.04 9.42
N PHE A 103 -6.26 7.36 8.97
CA PHE A 103 -7.64 7.90 8.95
C PHE A 103 -8.14 8.25 10.36
N HIS A 104 -7.92 7.34 11.33
CA HIS A 104 -8.24 7.61 12.74
C HIS A 104 -7.48 8.83 13.27
N LEU A 105 -6.16 8.88 13.08
CA LEU A 105 -5.33 10.02 13.49
C LEU A 105 -5.71 11.32 12.76
N PHE A 106 -6.16 11.25 11.51
CA PHE A 106 -6.60 12.42 10.75
C PHE A 106 -7.94 13.02 11.28
N GLY A 107 -8.62 12.33 12.19
CA GLY A 107 -9.93 12.77 12.72
C GLY A 107 -11.13 12.20 11.96
N ARG A 108 -10.89 11.20 11.09
CA ARG A 108 -11.87 10.59 10.19
C ARG A 108 -11.94 9.06 10.37
N PRO A 109 -12.40 8.53 11.53
CA PRO A 109 -12.41 7.09 11.78
C PRO A 109 -13.29 6.33 10.78
N VAL A 110 -12.84 5.12 10.42
CA VAL A 110 -13.52 4.24 9.46
C VAL A 110 -14.64 3.46 10.15
N THR A 111 -15.88 3.66 9.69
CA THR A 111 -17.09 2.99 10.17
C THR A 111 -17.49 1.79 9.31
N ASN A 112 -17.08 1.74 8.04
CA ASN A 112 -17.35 0.60 7.15
C ASN A 112 -16.05 -0.09 6.71
N LEU A 113 -15.46 -0.85 7.64
CA LEU A 113 -14.17 -1.53 7.45
C LEU A 113 -14.12 -2.38 6.17
N LYS A 114 -15.17 -3.16 5.87
CA LYS A 114 -15.20 -4.03 4.68
C LYS A 114 -15.13 -3.23 3.38
N LYS A 115 -15.99 -2.20 3.22
CA LYS A 115 -15.97 -1.34 2.03
C LYS A 115 -14.68 -0.52 1.93
N PHE A 116 -14.06 -0.16 3.06
CA PHE A 116 -12.77 0.52 3.08
C PHE A 116 -11.66 -0.42 2.58
N GLU A 117 -11.55 -1.63 3.13
CA GLU A 117 -10.62 -2.67 2.69
C GLU A 117 -10.78 -2.98 1.19
N GLU A 118 -12.02 -3.19 0.71
CA GLU A 118 -12.33 -3.38 -0.71
C GLU A 118 -11.86 -2.20 -1.59
N GLY A 119 -11.98 -0.97 -1.09
CA GLY A 119 -11.48 0.24 -1.75
C GLY A 119 -9.95 0.29 -1.83
N ILE A 120 -9.24 -0.01 -0.75
CA ILE A 120 -7.77 -0.06 -0.74
C ILE A 120 -7.26 -1.19 -1.65
N PHE A 121 -7.86 -2.39 -1.56
CA PHE A 121 -7.50 -3.49 -2.46
C PHE A 121 -7.83 -3.19 -3.92
N SER A 122 -8.86 -2.38 -4.20
CA SER A 122 -9.16 -1.88 -5.54
C SER A 122 -8.00 -1.07 -6.11
N ASP A 123 -7.45 -0.13 -5.34
CA ASP A 123 -6.35 0.74 -5.78
C ASP A 123 -5.04 -0.05 -5.96
N LEU A 124 -4.78 -0.99 -5.04
CA LEU A 124 -3.63 -1.90 -5.08
C LEU A 124 -3.65 -2.89 -6.26
N ARG A 125 -4.71 -2.93 -7.09
CA ARG A 125 -4.72 -3.69 -8.35
C ARG A 125 -3.78 -3.09 -9.40
N ASN A 126 -3.51 -1.78 -9.35
CA ASN A 126 -2.69 -1.09 -10.34
C ASN A 126 -1.21 -1.50 -10.28
N LEU A 127 -0.73 -1.88 -9.09
CA LEU A 127 0.61 -2.41 -8.84
C LEU A 127 0.72 -3.83 -9.44
N LYS A 128 1.67 -4.12 -10.32
CA LYS A 128 1.74 -5.38 -11.07
C LYS A 128 2.64 -6.42 -10.38
N PRO A 129 2.22 -7.69 -10.29
CA PRO A 129 3.12 -8.79 -9.92
C PRO A 129 4.34 -8.84 -10.84
N GLY A 130 5.52 -9.06 -10.27
CA GLY A 130 6.82 -9.07 -10.96
C GLY A 130 7.45 -7.68 -11.18
N MET A 131 6.73 -6.59 -10.90
CA MET A 131 7.23 -5.21 -11.04
C MET A 131 7.10 -4.41 -9.74
N ASP A 132 5.94 -4.51 -9.08
CA ASP A 132 5.59 -3.77 -7.86
C ASP A 132 5.29 -4.69 -6.66
N ALA A 133 5.26 -6.01 -6.90
CA ALA A 133 4.85 -7.03 -5.93
C ALA A 133 5.36 -8.42 -6.31
N SER A 134 5.63 -9.28 -5.33
CA SER A 134 5.69 -10.73 -5.53
C SER A 134 4.30 -11.35 -5.42
N LEU A 135 4.14 -12.54 -6.01
CA LEU A 135 2.91 -13.34 -5.93
C LEU A 135 3.25 -14.70 -5.35
N GLU A 136 3.10 -14.81 -4.04
CA GLU A 136 3.53 -15.96 -3.24
C GLU A 136 2.48 -17.06 -3.23
N GLU A 137 2.89 -18.28 -3.56
CA GLU A 137 2.03 -19.47 -3.48
C GLU A 137 1.85 -19.94 -2.02
N PRO A 138 0.74 -20.65 -1.70
CA PRO A 138 0.53 -21.21 -0.37
C PRO A 138 1.71 -22.06 0.09
N LYS A 139 2.11 -21.88 1.36
CA LYS A 139 3.25 -22.58 2.00
C LYS A 139 4.64 -22.25 1.41
N SER A 140 4.83 -21.10 0.75
CA SER A 140 6.19 -20.61 0.53
C SER A 140 6.85 -20.24 1.88
N GLU A 141 8.17 -20.40 1.99
CA GLU A 141 8.93 -20.03 3.20
C GLU A 141 8.71 -18.57 3.59
N PHE A 142 8.51 -17.70 2.59
CA PHE A 142 8.18 -16.30 2.80
C PHE A 142 6.82 -16.12 3.47
N LEU A 143 5.77 -16.83 3.02
CA LEU A 143 4.46 -16.79 3.70
C LEU A 143 4.49 -17.39 5.10
N GLU A 144 5.30 -18.41 5.34
CA GLU A 144 5.48 -18.97 6.67
C GLU A 144 6.13 -17.95 7.62
N MET A 145 7.17 -17.26 7.16
CA MET A 145 7.83 -16.19 7.91
C MET A 145 6.89 -14.99 8.16
N LEU A 146 6.15 -14.53 7.14
CA LEU A 146 5.16 -13.44 7.27
C LEU A 146 4.02 -13.81 8.24
N TYR A 147 3.56 -15.05 8.21
CA TYR A 147 2.50 -15.53 9.11
C TYR A 147 3.00 -15.63 10.56
N LYS A 148 4.21 -16.18 10.77
CA LYS A 148 4.87 -16.26 12.09
C LYS A 148 5.07 -14.88 12.73
N ASN A 149 5.31 -13.84 11.92
CA ASN A 149 5.49 -12.46 12.36
C ASN A 149 4.18 -11.63 12.32
N ASN A 150 2.99 -12.24 12.21
CA ASN A 150 1.68 -11.57 12.20
C ASN A 150 1.48 -10.50 11.09
N CYS A 151 2.32 -10.52 10.06
CA CYS A 151 2.25 -9.62 8.90
C CYS A 151 1.09 -10.01 7.96
N ILE A 152 0.64 -11.27 7.99
CA ILE A 152 -0.53 -11.78 7.25
C ILE A 152 -1.43 -12.65 8.14
N ARG A 153 -2.73 -12.68 7.85
CA ARG A 153 -3.73 -13.47 8.60
C ARG A 153 -3.97 -14.89 8.06
N THR A 154 -3.48 -15.22 6.86
CA THR A 154 -3.64 -16.56 6.24
C THR A 154 -2.44 -16.91 5.37
N GLN A 155 -2.12 -18.20 5.26
CA GLN A 155 -1.13 -18.74 4.31
C GLN A 155 -1.74 -19.15 2.95
N LYS A 156 -2.86 -18.55 2.56
CA LYS A 156 -3.35 -18.64 1.16
C LYS A 156 -2.45 -17.81 0.26
N LYS A 157 -2.52 -18.03 -1.06
CA LYS A 157 -1.81 -17.24 -2.07
C LYS A 157 -1.91 -15.73 -1.78
N GLN A 158 -0.79 -15.06 -1.56
CA GLN A 158 -0.75 -13.62 -1.26
C GLN A 158 -0.08 -12.85 -2.39
N LYS A 159 -0.51 -11.60 -2.57
CA LYS A 159 0.26 -10.58 -3.28
C LYS A 159 0.98 -9.75 -2.22
N VAL A 160 2.30 -9.77 -2.21
CA VAL A 160 3.14 -9.03 -1.26
C VAL A 160 3.82 -7.92 -2.04
N PHE A 161 3.71 -6.67 -1.59
CA PHE A 161 4.14 -5.51 -2.37
C PHE A 161 5.59 -5.15 -2.04
N PHE A 162 6.34 -4.65 -3.02
CA PHE A 162 7.65 -4.06 -2.74
C PHE A 162 7.46 -2.73 -2.02
N TRP A 163 8.25 -2.49 -0.98
CA TRP A 163 8.09 -1.35 -0.07
C TRP A 163 8.03 -0.01 -0.82
N PHE A 164 9.00 0.23 -1.71
CA PHE A 164 9.12 1.47 -2.48
C PHE A 164 8.07 1.62 -3.59
N SER A 165 7.37 0.54 -3.97
CA SER A 165 6.32 0.57 -5.00
C SER A 165 4.94 0.97 -4.45
N VAL A 166 4.78 1.12 -3.13
CA VAL A 166 3.48 1.45 -2.51
C VAL A 166 3.38 2.96 -2.21
N PRO A 167 2.57 3.73 -2.96
CA PRO A 167 2.45 5.16 -2.74
C PRO A 167 1.45 5.45 -1.60
N HIS A 168 1.88 5.26 -0.35
CA HIS A 168 1.02 5.36 0.85
C HIS A 168 0.23 6.70 0.95
N ASP A 169 0.85 7.83 0.61
CA ASP A 169 0.15 9.13 0.57
C ASP A 169 -0.93 9.19 -0.51
N ARG A 170 -0.66 8.63 -1.70
CA ARG A 170 -1.61 8.56 -2.81
C ARG A 170 -2.83 7.71 -2.42
N LEU A 171 -2.60 6.54 -1.84
CA LEU A 171 -3.66 5.64 -1.37
C LEU A 171 -4.53 6.28 -0.28
N PHE A 172 -3.92 7.05 0.63
CA PHE A 172 -4.67 7.81 1.64
C PHE A 172 -5.59 8.86 1.00
N LEU A 173 -5.07 9.66 0.07
CA LEU A 173 -5.85 10.69 -0.63
C LEU A 173 -6.93 10.07 -1.54
N ASP A 174 -6.64 8.97 -2.24
CA ASP A 174 -7.60 8.26 -3.13
C ASP A 174 -8.78 7.68 -2.31
N ALA A 175 -8.52 7.19 -1.09
CA ALA A 175 -9.57 6.77 -0.17
C ALA A 175 -10.39 7.97 0.34
N LEU A 176 -9.74 9.10 0.63
CA LEU A 176 -10.37 10.29 1.20
C LEU A 176 -11.28 11.00 0.18
N GLU A 177 -10.81 11.16 -1.07
CA GLU A 177 -11.61 11.72 -2.17
C GLU A 177 -12.83 10.84 -2.49
N ARG A 178 -12.72 9.51 -2.41
CA ARG A 178 -13.88 8.62 -2.58
C ARG A 178 -14.96 8.87 -1.53
N ASP A 179 -14.58 9.03 -0.27
CA ASP A 179 -15.55 9.29 0.79
C ASP A 179 -16.14 10.71 0.71
N LEU A 180 -15.33 11.73 0.42
CA LEU A 180 -15.81 13.10 0.20
C LEU A 180 -16.74 13.20 -1.04
N LYS A 181 -16.46 12.44 -2.11
CA LYS A 181 -17.37 12.33 -3.27
C LYS A 181 -18.69 11.63 -2.91
N ARG A 182 -18.66 10.62 -2.05
CA ARG A 182 -19.86 9.93 -1.56
C ARG A 182 -20.71 10.87 -0.70
N GLU A 183 -20.11 11.59 0.25
CA GLU A 183 -20.79 12.62 1.05
C GLU A 183 -21.45 13.68 0.16
N LYS A 184 -20.74 14.20 -0.85
CA LYS A 184 -21.29 15.16 -1.83
C LYS A 184 -22.43 14.61 -2.70
N MET A 185 -22.55 13.28 -2.81
CA MET A 185 -23.61 12.59 -3.55
C MET A 185 -24.70 12.00 -2.62
N GLU A 186 -24.68 12.33 -1.32
CA GLU A 186 -25.60 11.77 -0.31
C GLU A 186 -25.54 10.23 -0.22
N LEU A 187 -24.39 9.65 -0.57
CA LEU A 187 -24.09 8.22 -0.46
C LEU A 187 -23.30 7.93 0.80
N GLU A 188 -23.59 6.80 1.45
CA GLU A 188 -22.87 6.30 2.64
C GLU A 188 -21.34 6.19 2.39
N PRO A 189 -20.49 7.00 3.05
CA PRO A 189 -19.05 6.88 2.98
C PRO A 189 -18.55 5.70 3.84
N THR A 190 -17.25 5.43 3.83
CA THR A 190 -16.63 4.41 4.70
C THR A 190 -16.08 4.96 6.01
N SER A 191 -15.94 6.27 6.11
CA SER A 191 -15.41 7.02 7.25
C SER A 191 -16.17 8.33 7.41
N PHE A 192 -16.20 8.90 8.61
CA PHE A 192 -16.88 10.18 8.90
C PHE A 192 -15.94 11.13 9.64
N ALA A 193 -15.99 12.42 9.31
CA ALA A 193 -15.19 13.44 9.99
C ALA A 193 -15.81 13.79 11.36
N ILE A 194 -15.04 13.67 12.43
CA ILE A 194 -15.49 13.95 13.81
C ILE A 194 -14.54 14.84 14.63
N ALA A 195 -13.34 15.10 14.10
CA ALA A 195 -12.36 15.98 14.70
C ALA A 195 -11.47 16.61 13.62
N GLU A 196 -10.79 17.70 13.95
CA GLU A 196 -9.80 18.31 13.07
C GLU A 196 -8.58 17.40 12.84
N PRO A 197 -7.89 17.49 11.68
CA PRO A 197 -8.17 18.34 10.52
C PRO A 197 -9.31 17.84 9.60
N ALA A 198 -9.90 16.67 9.83
CA ALA A 198 -10.90 16.12 8.92
C ALA A 198 -12.21 16.92 8.81
N MET A 199 -12.58 17.68 9.84
CA MET A 199 -13.81 18.48 9.85
C MET A 199 -13.73 19.73 8.97
N SER A 200 -12.57 20.39 8.94
CA SER A 200 -12.35 21.58 8.08
C SER A 200 -11.98 21.24 6.63
N LEU A 201 -11.72 19.97 6.31
CA LEU A 201 -11.31 19.55 4.97
C LEU A 201 -12.47 19.54 3.97
N SER A 202 -12.31 20.27 2.86
CA SER A 202 -13.23 20.21 1.71
C SER A 202 -12.71 19.26 0.61
N LEU A 203 -13.62 18.84 -0.29
CA LEU A 203 -13.27 18.11 -1.51
C LEU A 203 -12.28 18.91 -2.37
N ASP A 204 -12.49 20.22 -2.50
CA ASP A 204 -11.65 21.09 -3.33
C ASP A 204 -10.22 21.21 -2.74
N THR A 205 -10.11 21.35 -1.42
CA THR A 205 -8.82 21.30 -0.69
C THR A 205 -8.09 19.98 -0.92
N THR A 206 -8.83 18.87 -0.98
CA THR A 206 -8.26 17.53 -1.23
C THR A 206 -7.71 17.40 -2.65
N LEU A 207 -8.38 18.03 -3.64
CA LEU A 207 -7.90 18.07 -5.03
C LEU A 207 -6.62 18.92 -5.17
N GLU A 208 -6.52 20.04 -4.46
CA GLU A 208 -5.29 20.86 -4.43
C GLU A 208 -4.10 20.09 -3.83
N LEU A 209 -4.30 19.40 -2.71
CA LEU A 209 -3.30 18.52 -2.08
C LEU A 209 -2.86 17.39 -3.03
N PHE A 210 -3.80 16.82 -3.79
CA PHE A 210 -3.51 15.83 -4.81
C PHE A 210 -2.62 16.34 -5.93
N ASP A 211 -2.90 17.53 -6.45
CA ASP A 211 -2.09 18.13 -7.51
C ASP A 211 -0.72 18.56 -7.00
N GLN A 212 -0.61 19.00 -5.74
CA GLN A 212 0.68 19.22 -5.10
C GLN A 212 1.50 17.92 -4.99
N LEU A 213 0.89 16.83 -4.52
CA LEU A 213 1.55 15.51 -4.44
C LEU A 213 1.95 14.98 -5.83
N ARG A 214 1.08 15.13 -6.84
CA ARG A 214 1.38 14.73 -8.23
C ARG A 214 2.57 15.52 -8.79
N LYS A 215 2.63 16.83 -8.52
CA LYS A 215 3.77 17.69 -8.90
C LYS A 215 5.05 17.23 -8.20
N SER A 216 5.03 16.96 -6.89
CA SER A 216 6.23 16.51 -6.18
C SER A 216 6.71 15.13 -6.64
N MET A 217 5.79 14.17 -6.90
CA MET A 217 6.15 12.85 -7.47
C MET A 217 6.74 12.96 -8.89
N SER A 218 6.24 13.89 -9.70
CA SER A 218 6.79 14.12 -11.05
C SER A 218 8.18 14.76 -10.97
N LEU A 219 8.38 15.71 -10.05
CA LEU A 219 9.69 16.33 -9.81
C LEU A 219 10.72 15.34 -9.27
N SER A 220 10.34 14.45 -8.34
CA SER A 220 11.26 13.41 -7.85
C SER A 220 11.60 12.37 -8.92
N ALA A 221 10.63 11.97 -9.77
CA ALA A 221 10.91 11.08 -10.89
C ALA A 221 11.86 11.70 -11.94
N VAL A 222 11.71 13.00 -12.24
CA VAL A 222 12.61 13.74 -13.13
C VAL A 222 14.00 13.89 -12.51
N ALA A 223 14.09 14.16 -11.20
CA ALA A 223 15.38 14.22 -10.51
C ALA A 223 16.13 12.88 -10.50
N VAL A 224 15.42 11.76 -10.32
CA VAL A 224 16.00 10.41 -10.41
C VAL A 224 16.45 10.11 -11.85
N ALA A 225 15.65 10.45 -12.86
CA ALA A 225 16.04 10.26 -14.26
C ALA A 225 17.33 11.03 -14.61
N HIS A 226 17.44 12.30 -14.20
CA HIS A 226 18.66 13.09 -14.39
C HIS A 226 19.87 12.51 -13.64
N ALA A 227 19.69 12.00 -12.42
CA ALA A 227 20.79 11.36 -11.68
C ALA A 227 21.29 10.08 -12.40
N MET A 228 20.38 9.30 -12.99
CA MET A 228 20.75 8.10 -13.77
C MET A 228 21.43 8.46 -15.10
N ASP A 229 20.99 9.54 -15.77
CA ASP A 229 21.67 10.06 -16.97
C ASP A 229 23.09 10.56 -16.62
N ASP A 230 23.27 11.26 -15.50
CA ASP A 230 24.58 11.74 -15.04
C ASP A 230 25.53 10.58 -14.66
N GLU A 231 25.05 9.55 -13.96
CA GLU A 231 25.84 8.33 -13.67
C GLU A 231 26.24 7.60 -14.97
N PHE A 232 25.33 7.49 -15.94
CA PHE A 232 25.63 6.87 -17.23
C PHE A 232 26.71 7.64 -18.00
N HIS A 233 26.63 8.97 -18.05
CA HIS A 233 27.68 9.81 -18.66
C HIS A 233 29.02 9.73 -17.90
N GLN A 234 29.01 9.65 -16.57
CA GLN A 234 30.21 9.50 -15.76
C GLN A 234 30.90 8.14 -16.03
N GLN A 235 30.13 7.07 -16.16
CA GLN A 235 30.65 5.73 -16.48
C GLN A 235 31.15 5.64 -17.94
N GLN A 236 30.55 6.37 -18.86
CA GLN A 236 30.99 6.44 -20.26
C GLN A 236 32.31 7.23 -20.41
N GLN A 237 32.49 8.35 -19.69
CA GLN A 237 33.74 9.12 -19.71
C GLN A 237 34.97 8.35 -19.17
N LEU A 238 34.77 7.41 -18.24
CA LEU A 238 35.85 6.55 -17.73
C LEU A 238 36.35 5.52 -18.76
N LEU A 239 35.55 5.20 -19.79
CA LEU A 239 35.94 4.29 -20.88
C LEU A 239 36.64 5.01 -22.05
N GLU A 240 36.51 6.34 -22.15
CA GLU A 240 36.90 7.11 -23.34
C GLU A 240 38.21 7.93 -23.15
N SER A 241 38.87 7.79 -22.00
CA SER A 241 40.08 8.54 -21.60
C SER A 241 41.41 8.04 -22.20
N ASN A 242 41.40 7.55 -23.44
CA ASN A 242 42.62 7.06 -24.12
C ASN A 242 42.75 7.64 -25.55
N PRO A 243 43.54 8.71 -25.78
CA PRO A 243 43.67 9.33 -27.08
C PRO A 243 44.60 8.52 -28.02
N PRO A 244 44.21 8.23 -29.26
CA PRO A 244 45.10 7.60 -30.23
C PRO A 244 46.11 8.62 -30.76
N SER A 245 47.41 8.40 -30.50
CA SER A 245 48.49 9.15 -31.15
C SER A 245 49.07 8.38 -32.35
N PRO A 246 49.33 9.02 -33.49
CA PRO A 246 49.83 8.36 -34.70
C PRO A 246 51.37 8.29 -34.72
N THR A 247 51.95 7.22 -35.29
CA THR A 247 53.21 7.27 -36.09
C THR A 247 53.45 5.95 -36.86
N THR A 248 53.30 6.05 -38.18
CA THR A 248 54.14 5.49 -39.26
C THR A 248 55.18 4.40 -38.95
N THR A 249 55.05 3.24 -39.61
CA THR A 249 56.16 2.64 -40.40
C THR A 249 55.63 1.67 -41.47
N ALA A 250 56.37 1.50 -42.55
CA ALA A 250 55.90 0.86 -43.79
C ALA A 250 56.30 -0.61 -43.92
N SER A 251 55.58 -1.38 -44.77
CA SER A 251 56.13 -1.98 -46.00
C SER A 251 55.09 -2.82 -46.78
N SER A 252 55.27 -2.87 -48.11
CA SER A 252 54.45 -3.62 -49.09
C SER A 252 54.43 -5.14 -48.84
N ILE A 253 53.48 -5.91 -49.41
CA ILE A 253 53.58 -6.54 -50.76
C ILE A 253 52.22 -7.12 -51.20
N HIS A 254 52.02 -7.22 -52.52
CA HIS A 254 51.01 -7.94 -53.36
C HIS A 254 50.14 -9.07 -52.71
N ALA A 255 48.94 -9.44 -53.19
CA ALA A 255 48.53 -9.55 -54.61
C ALA A 255 46.99 -9.76 -54.86
N VAL A 256 46.54 -9.29 -56.04
CA VAL A 256 45.50 -9.79 -57.00
C VAL A 256 44.09 -10.31 -56.60
N ASN A 257 43.15 -10.05 -57.54
CA ASN A 257 41.85 -10.71 -57.82
C ASN A 257 40.69 -10.61 -56.80
N ALA A 258 39.41 -10.77 -57.19
CA ALA A 258 38.67 -10.42 -58.42
C ALA A 258 37.16 -10.71 -58.20
N SER A 259 36.28 -9.86 -58.74
CA SER A 259 34.91 -10.16 -59.24
C SER A 259 33.85 -10.89 -58.40
N SER A 260 32.65 -10.28 -58.28
CA SER A 260 31.30 -10.89 -58.34
C SER A 260 30.90 -11.96 -57.27
N SER A 261 29.66 -12.10 -56.78
CA SER A 261 28.35 -12.11 -57.48
C SER A 261 27.14 -12.03 -56.52
N ILE A 262 25.94 -11.85 -57.09
CA ILE A 262 24.60 -11.95 -56.45
C ILE A 262 23.81 -13.00 -57.25
N PRO A 263 23.25 -14.09 -56.65
CA PRO A 263 21.82 -14.06 -56.25
C PRO A 263 21.35 -15.00 -55.09
N THR A 264 20.44 -14.47 -54.26
CA THR A 264 19.02 -14.88 -54.04
C THR A 264 18.59 -16.37 -53.82
N THR A 265 17.43 -16.53 -53.14
CA THR A 265 16.43 -17.66 -53.23
C THR A 265 16.79 -19.00 -52.51
N THR A 266 15.90 -19.86 -51.94
CA THR A 266 14.43 -19.89 -51.63
C THR A 266 14.09 -21.06 -50.67
N THR A 267 13.00 -20.98 -49.86
CA THR A 267 12.16 -22.11 -49.34
C THR A 267 12.84 -23.29 -48.58
N SER A 268 12.17 -24.22 -47.86
CA SER A 268 10.74 -24.53 -47.63
C SER A 268 10.54 -25.34 -46.33
N THR A 269 9.39 -25.12 -45.68
CA THR A 269 8.44 -26.11 -45.12
C THR A 269 8.91 -27.54 -44.77
N THR A 270 8.50 -28.03 -43.59
CA THR A 270 7.55 -29.17 -43.50
C THR A 270 6.88 -29.26 -42.12
N SER A 271 5.68 -29.87 -42.13
CA SER A 271 4.73 -29.99 -41.02
C SER A 271 4.57 -31.45 -40.56
N SER A 272 4.10 -31.68 -39.33
CA SER A 272 3.31 -32.89 -39.03
C SER A 272 2.33 -32.70 -37.88
N SER A 273 1.05 -32.95 -38.16
CA SER A 273 -0.09 -32.98 -37.23
C SER A 273 -0.51 -34.41 -36.90
N SER A 274 -1.13 -34.65 -35.74
CA SER A 274 -1.96 -35.84 -35.51
C SER A 274 -3.09 -35.55 -34.53
N THR A 275 -4.22 -36.25 -34.67
CA THR A 275 -5.55 -35.71 -34.33
C THR A 275 -6.46 -36.80 -33.73
N THR A 276 -7.27 -36.46 -32.70
CA THR A 276 -8.56 -37.12 -32.32
C THR A 276 -8.51 -38.60 -31.82
N PRO A 277 -9.62 -39.19 -31.27
CA PRO A 277 -11.01 -38.72 -31.16
C PRO A 277 -11.71 -38.78 -29.78
N LEU A 278 -12.95 -38.28 -29.81
CA LEU A 278 -14.01 -38.19 -28.80
C LEU A 278 -14.90 -39.46 -28.78
N THR A 279 -15.43 -39.90 -27.62
CA THR A 279 -16.71 -40.67 -27.53
C THR A 279 -17.49 -40.39 -26.23
N THR A 280 -18.81 -40.32 -26.41
CA THR A 280 -19.97 -39.88 -25.61
C THR A 280 -20.46 -40.81 -24.46
N ALA A 281 -21.30 -40.22 -23.57
CA ALA A 281 -22.45 -40.82 -22.82
C ALA A 281 -22.19 -41.82 -21.66
N ALA A 282 -23.13 -42.12 -20.74
CA ALA A 282 -24.21 -41.38 -20.05
C ALA A 282 -24.88 -42.26 -18.95
N THR A 283 -25.61 -41.66 -18.00
CA THR A 283 -26.82 -42.21 -17.30
C THR A 283 -26.71 -43.11 -16.04
N ALA A 284 -27.49 -42.69 -15.02
CA ALA A 284 -28.24 -43.45 -13.97
C ALA A 284 -27.58 -44.05 -12.69
N ALA A 285 -27.99 -43.46 -11.56
CA ALA A 285 -28.75 -44.05 -10.43
C ALA A 285 -28.29 -45.30 -9.63
N GLY A 286 -28.38 -45.16 -8.29
CA GLY A 286 -29.17 -46.09 -7.47
C GLY A 286 -28.42 -47.18 -6.68
N ASN A 287 -27.95 -46.84 -5.48
CA ASN A 287 -28.38 -47.46 -4.21
C ASN A 287 -27.86 -46.66 -3.00
#